data_AF-A0A9D6YRE3-F1
#
_entry.id   AF-A0A9D6YRE3-F1
#
_cell.length_a   1.000
_cell.length_b   1.000
_cell.length_c   1.000
_cell.angle_alpha   90.00
_cell.angle_beta   90.00
_cell.angle_gamma   90.00
#
_symmetry.space_group_name_H-M   'P 1'
#
loop_
_entity.id
_entity.type
_entity.pdbx_description
1 polymer ?
#
loop_
_entity_poly.entity_id
_entity_poly.type
_entity_poly.pdbx_seq_one_letter_code
_entity_poly.pdbx_strand_id
1 'polypeptide(L)'
;MTVAPSYPASRAAPRARPFDRGVAAVLGPTNTGKTHHAIERMLSFPSGVIGLPLRLLAREVYNRVAERVGADNVALITGEEKIKPRAPSYWVATVEAMPRDVEADFLAIDEIQPAA
;
A
#
# COMPACT_ATOMS: atom_id res chain seq x y z
N MET A 1 13.73 49.13 14.01
CA MET A 1 12.26 49.21 13.80
C MET A 1 11.94 48.28 12.64
N THR A 2 11.69 47.01 12.93
CA THR A 2 11.28 46.01 11.93
C THR A 2 9.95 45.46 12.41
N VAL A 3 8.90 45.73 11.64
CA VAL A 3 7.53 45.32 11.94
C VAL A 3 7.40 43.84 11.61
N ALA A 4 6.97 43.03 12.58
CA ALA A 4 6.59 41.64 12.36
C ALA A 4 5.24 41.57 11.63
N PRO A 5 5.03 40.66 10.66
CA PRO A 5 3.74 40.50 10.03
C PRO A 5 2.77 39.81 11.01
N SER A 6 1.67 40.47 11.30
CA SER A 6 0.52 39.93 12.02
C SER A 6 -0.22 38.94 11.13
N TYR A 7 -0.21 37.65 11.49
CA TYR A 7 -1.11 36.67 10.89
C TYR A 7 -2.48 36.73 11.60
N PRO A 8 -3.61 36.78 10.86
CA PRO A 8 -4.93 36.77 11.47
C PRO A 8 -5.24 35.40 12.08
N ALA A 9 -5.84 35.43 13.27
CA ALA A 9 -6.40 34.25 13.92
C ALA A 9 -7.62 33.72 13.14
N SER A 10 -7.73 32.39 13.13
CA SER A 10 -8.84 31.56 12.62
C SER A 10 -8.82 31.21 11.12
N ARG A 11 -8.16 30.08 10.83
CA ARG A 11 -8.60 29.17 9.78
C ARG A 11 -8.34 27.76 10.29
N ALA A 12 -9.36 26.90 10.18
CA ALA A 12 -9.29 25.50 10.58
C ALA A 12 -7.95 24.88 10.16
N ALA A 13 -7.36 24.08 11.05
CA ALA A 13 -6.11 23.38 10.80
C ALA A 13 -6.15 22.75 9.39
N PRO A 14 -5.12 22.96 8.55
CA PRO A 14 -5.10 22.36 7.23
C PRO A 14 -5.26 20.85 7.42
N ARG A 15 -6.30 20.26 6.81
CA ARG A 15 -6.40 18.79 6.68
C ARG A 15 -5.03 18.32 6.20
N ALA A 16 -4.40 17.45 6.98
CA ALA A 16 -3.11 16.87 6.62
C ALA A 16 -3.17 16.44 5.16
N ARG A 17 -2.25 16.94 4.33
CA ARG A 17 -2.19 16.49 2.94
C ARG A 17 -1.90 14.98 3.00
N PRO A 18 -2.57 14.13 2.22
CA PRO A 18 -2.40 12.67 2.29
C PRO A 18 -0.95 12.18 2.10
N PHE A 19 -0.06 13.05 1.61
CA PHE A 19 1.31 12.73 1.18
C PHE A 19 2.43 13.36 2.03
N ASP A 20 2.17 13.76 3.29
CA ASP A 20 3.28 14.16 4.20
C ASP A 20 4.10 12.95 4.69
N ARG A 21 3.75 11.73 4.25
CA ARG A 21 4.50 10.49 4.45
C ARG A 21 5.35 10.22 3.19
N GLY A 22 6.66 10.29 3.33
CA GLY A 22 7.60 10.19 2.21
C GLY A 22 7.50 8.89 1.40
N VAL A 23 7.84 8.97 0.12
CA VAL A 23 7.96 7.82 -0.79
C VAL A 23 9.35 7.20 -0.62
N ALA A 24 9.43 5.88 -0.49
CA ALA A 24 10.68 5.14 -0.45
C ALA A 24 10.76 4.17 -1.63
N ALA A 25 11.92 4.14 -2.30
CA ALA A 25 12.23 3.18 -3.36
C ALA A 25 13.27 2.18 -2.85
N VAL A 26 12.92 0.90 -2.85
CA VAL A 26 13.85 -0.19 -2.52
C VAL A 26 14.29 -0.83 -3.82
N LEU A 27 15.55 -0.60 -4.21
CA LEU A 27 16.13 -1.07 -5.45
C LEU A 27 17.11 -2.22 -5.19
N GLY A 28 17.04 -3.25 -6.02
CA GLY A 28 17.95 -4.40 -5.97
C GLY A 28 17.64 -5.42 -7.06
N PRO A 29 18.60 -6.31 -7.40
CA PRO A 29 18.40 -7.39 -8.37
C PRO A 29 17.17 -8.25 -8.07
N THR A 30 16.68 -9.03 -9.03
CA THR A 30 15.60 -10.00 -8.80
C THR A 30 16.00 -11.03 -7.73
N ASN A 31 15.03 -11.63 -7.05
CA ASN A 31 15.23 -12.65 -5.99
C ASN A 31 16.07 -12.19 -4.76
N THR A 32 16.08 -10.89 -4.44
CA THR A 32 16.79 -10.32 -3.27
C THR A 32 15.88 -10.03 -2.07
N GLY A 33 14.69 -10.63 -2.01
CA GLY A 33 13.79 -10.50 -0.87
C GLY A 33 13.03 -9.17 -0.77
N LYS A 34 13.02 -8.34 -1.83
CA LYS A 34 12.29 -7.05 -1.85
C LYS A 34 10.81 -7.21 -1.52
N THR A 35 10.12 -8.15 -2.17
CA THR A 35 8.72 -8.45 -1.91
C THR A 35 8.48 -8.89 -0.46
N HIS A 36 9.40 -9.71 0.09
CA HIS A 36 9.33 -10.11 1.50
C HIS A 36 9.45 -8.90 2.42
N HIS A 37 10.43 -8.02 2.18
CA HIS A 37 10.58 -6.78 2.94
C HIS A 37 9.34 -5.87 2.84
N ALA A 38 8.74 -5.76 1.65
CA ALA A 38 7.50 -4.99 1.45
C ALA A 38 6.33 -5.57 2.26
N ILE A 39 6.21 -6.90 2.33
CA ILE A 39 5.18 -7.58 3.12
C ILE A 39 5.40 -7.34 4.63
N GLU A 40 6.61 -7.54 5.14
CA GLU A 40 6.91 -7.28 6.57
C GLU A 40 6.62 -5.82 6.93
N ARG A 41 7.01 -4.90 6.04
CA ARG A 41 6.75 -3.48 6.24
C ARG A 41 5.26 -3.17 6.22
N MET A 42 4.51 -3.73 5.25
CA MET A 42 3.06 -3.58 5.17
C MET A 42 2.37 -4.03 6.46
N LEU A 43 2.76 -5.21 6.97
CA LEU A 43 2.21 -5.80 8.19
C LEU A 43 2.57 -5.04 9.48
N SER A 44 3.49 -4.08 9.42
CA SER A 44 3.78 -3.17 10.53
C SER A 44 2.82 -1.97 10.61
N PHE A 45 1.90 -1.82 9.66
CA PHE A 45 0.86 -0.79 9.64
C PHE A 45 -0.54 -1.39 9.88
N PRO A 46 -1.51 -0.61 10.39
CA PRO A 46 -2.88 -1.09 10.61
C PRO A 46 -3.62 -1.51 9.33
N SER A 47 -3.26 -0.92 8.19
CA SER A 47 -3.87 -1.18 6.88
C SER A 47 -2.83 -1.08 5.77
N GLY A 48 -3.02 -1.83 4.68
CA GLY A 48 -2.05 -1.86 3.59
C GLY A 48 -2.56 -2.38 2.25
N VAL A 49 -1.95 -1.89 1.17
CA VAL A 49 -2.18 -2.36 -0.19
C VAL A 49 -0.84 -2.76 -0.81
N ILE A 50 -0.79 -3.92 -1.48
CA ILE A 50 0.37 -4.34 -2.28
C ILE A 50 -0.06 -4.71 -3.70
N GLY A 51 0.60 -4.08 -4.68
CA GLY A 51 0.47 -4.36 -6.10
C GLY A 51 1.60 -5.23 -6.61
N LEU A 52 1.26 -6.28 -7.34
CA LEU A 52 2.21 -7.28 -7.83
C LEU A 52 2.05 -7.44 -9.35
N PRO A 53 3.14 -7.72 -10.10
CA PRO A 53 3.09 -7.81 -11.56
C PRO A 53 2.42 -9.09 -12.09
N LEU A 54 2.35 -10.15 -11.27
CA LEU A 54 1.91 -11.47 -11.74
C LEU A 54 0.83 -12.04 -10.82
N ARG A 55 -0.19 -12.65 -11.43
CA ARG A 55 -1.31 -13.30 -10.73
C ARG A 55 -0.86 -14.38 -9.74
N LEU A 56 0.09 -15.23 -10.16
CA LEU A 56 0.61 -16.30 -9.30
C LEU A 56 1.32 -15.74 -8.06
N LEU A 57 2.07 -14.64 -8.24
CA LEU A 57 2.71 -13.95 -7.12
C LEU A 57 1.67 -13.32 -6.19
N ALA A 58 0.62 -12.69 -6.73
CA ALA A 58 -0.48 -12.17 -5.94
C ALA A 58 -1.16 -13.26 -5.09
N ARG A 59 -1.35 -14.46 -5.65
CA ARG A 59 -1.85 -15.61 -4.89
C ARG A 59 -0.89 -16.03 -3.77
N GLU A 60 0.40 -16.17 -4.08
CA GLU A 60 1.40 -16.57 -3.08
C GLU A 60 1.44 -15.57 -1.91
N VAL A 61 1.46 -14.28 -2.22
CA VAL A 61 1.46 -13.21 -1.22
C VAL A 61 0.15 -13.21 -0.42
N TYR A 62 -1.01 -13.36 -1.07
CA TYR A 62 -2.29 -13.49 -0.36
C TYR A 62 -2.27 -14.62 0.66
N ASN A 63 -1.82 -15.82 0.27
CA ASN A 63 -1.75 -16.97 1.19
C ASN A 63 -0.85 -16.65 2.39
N ARG A 64 0.36 -16.12 2.14
CA ARG A 64 1.32 -15.75 3.21
C ARG A 64 0.76 -14.70 4.17
N VAL A 65 0.05 -13.70 3.66
CA VAL A 65 -0.56 -12.66 4.49
C VAL A 65 -1.74 -13.23 5.27
N ALA A 66 -2.63 -13.97 4.61
CA ALA A 66 -3.80 -14.61 5.23
C ALA A 66 -3.41 -15.60 6.34
N GLU A 67 -2.32 -16.35 6.19
CA GLU A 67 -1.77 -17.21 7.23
C GLU A 67 -1.34 -16.44 8.49
N ARG A 68 -0.93 -15.18 8.35
CA ARG A 68 -0.43 -14.36 9.47
C ARG A 68 -1.50 -13.53 10.15
N VAL A 69 -2.46 -13.00 9.39
CA VAL A 69 -3.48 -12.07 9.92
C VAL A 69 -4.91 -12.60 9.84
N GLY A 70 -5.11 -13.80 9.29
CA GLY A 70 -6.42 -14.41 9.05
C GLY A 70 -7.02 -13.98 7.71
N ALA A 71 -7.67 -14.92 7.01
CA ALA A 71 -8.23 -14.70 5.68
C ALA A 71 -9.31 -13.60 5.64
N ASP A 72 -10.08 -13.41 6.72
CA ASP A 72 -11.11 -12.36 6.79
C ASP A 72 -10.55 -10.94 6.77
N ASN A 73 -9.24 -10.78 7.03
CA ASN A 73 -8.56 -9.49 7.02
C ASN A 73 -7.86 -9.17 5.70
N VAL A 74 -7.88 -10.08 4.71
CA VAL A 74 -7.11 -9.95 3.47
C VAL A 74 -8.01 -10.11 2.25
N ALA A 75 -7.93 -9.16 1.34
CA ALA A 75 -8.52 -9.29 0.01
C ALA A 75 -7.48 -9.71 -1.01
N LEU A 76 -7.88 -10.55 -1.98
CA LEU A 76 -7.14 -10.80 -3.22
C LEU A 76 -7.95 -10.26 -4.40
N ILE A 77 -7.36 -9.36 -5.19
CA ILE A 77 -8.00 -8.79 -6.37
C ILE A 77 -7.09 -8.95 -7.59
N THR A 78 -7.51 -9.76 -8.54
CA THR A 78 -6.84 -9.97 -9.83
C THR A 78 -7.84 -9.83 -10.97
N GLY A 79 -7.41 -9.99 -12.23
CA GLY A 79 -8.32 -9.97 -13.37
C GLY A 79 -9.30 -11.15 -13.40
N GLU A 80 -8.85 -12.30 -12.93
CA GLU A 80 -9.56 -13.59 -13.04
C GLU A 80 -10.14 -14.06 -11.72
N GLU A 81 -9.66 -13.51 -10.60
CA GLU A 81 -10.07 -13.93 -9.27
C GLU A 81 -10.26 -12.75 -8.32
N LYS A 82 -11.34 -12.81 -7.54
CA LYS A 82 -11.61 -11.87 -6.45
C LYS A 82 -12.04 -12.60 -5.18
N ILE A 83 -11.26 -12.43 -4.12
CA ILE A 83 -11.63 -12.80 -2.75
C ILE A 83 -11.72 -11.47 -1.97
N LYS A 84 -12.91 -11.13 -1.49
CA LYS A 84 -13.15 -9.87 -0.77
C LYS A 84 -14.03 -10.11 0.46
N PRO A 85 -13.42 -10.22 1.66
CA PRO A 85 -14.15 -10.19 2.91
C PRO A 85 -14.93 -8.87 3.09
N ARG A 86 -15.77 -8.81 4.13
CA ARG A 86 -16.62 -7.62 4.39
C ARG A 86 -15.80 -6.35 4.69
N ALA A 87 -14.69 -6.48 5.43
CA ALA A 87 -13.87 -5.35 5.86
C ALA A 87 -12.38 -5.73 5.95
N PRO A 88 -11.71 -6.00 4.80
CA PRO A 88 -10.30 -6.37 4.79
C PRO A 88 -9.42 -5.17 5.17
N SER A 89 -8.43 -5.42 6.02
CA SER A 89 -7.40 -4.43 6.38
C SER A 89 -6.24 -4.42 5.38
N TYR A 90 -6.02 -5.54 4.69
CA TYR A 90 -4.95 -5.70 3.72
C TYR A 90 -5.48 -6.10 2.35
N TRP A 91 -4.89 -5.53 1.31
CA TRP A 91 -5.28 -5.77 -0.08
C TRP A 91 -4.07 -6.24 -0.87
N VAL A 92 -4.18 -7.44 -1.42
CA VAL A 92 -3.19 -8.01 -2.35
C VAL A 92 -3.81 -7.99 -3.74
N ALA A 93 -3.16 -7.33 -4.69
CA ALA A 93 -3.71 -7.21 -6.03
C ALA A 93 -2.64 -7.31 -7.12
N THR A 94 -3.07 -7.64 -8.34
CA THR A 94 -2.25 -7.27 -9.51
C THR A 94 -2.32 -5.76 -9.70
N VAL A 95 -1.26 -5.14 -10.23
CA VAL A 95 -1.18 -3.68 -10.38
C VAL A 95 -2.35 -3.13 -11.19
N GLU A 96 -2.77 -3.82 -12.23
CA GLU A 96 -3.89 -3.44 -13.11
C GLU A 96 -5.26 -3.54 -12.43
N ALA A 97 -5.39 -4.42 -11.43
CA ALA A 97 -6.62 -4.68 -10.71
C ALA A 97 -6.66 -4.02 -9.32
N MET A 98 -5.64 -3.22 -8.98
CA MET A 98 -5.52 -2.57 -7.68
C MET A 98 -6.72 -1.64 -7.42
N PRO A 99 -7.36 -1.72 -6.23
CA PRO A 99 -8.47 -0.84 -5.88
C PRO A 99 -8.00 0.62 -5.78
N ARG A 100 -8.80 1.54 -6.32
CA ARG A 100 -8.49 2.99 -6.37
C ARG A 100 -9.18 3.80 -5.28
N ASP A 101 -10.15 3.19 -4.61
CA ASP A 101 -11.06 3.75 -3.62
C ASP A 101 -10.79 3.21 -2.21
N VAL A 102 -9.57 2.73 -1.96
CA VAL A 102 -9.12 2.21 -0.66
C VAL A 102 -8.09 3.17 -0.07
N GLU A 103 -8.41 3.71 1.10
CA GLU A 103 -7.47 4.44 1.94
C GLU A 103 -6.67 3.43 2.77
N ALA A 104 -5.34 3.53 2.75
CA ALA A 104 -4.46 2.64 3.50
C ALA A 104 -3.26 3.39 4.08
N ASP A 105 -2.74 2.90 5.21
CA ASP A 105 -1.56 3.46 5.88
C ASP A 105 -0.25 3.12 5.17
N PHE A 106 -0.27 2.09 4.32
CA PHE A 106 0.87 1.63 3.54
C PHE A 106 0.47 1.22 2.12
N LEU A 107 1.28 1.61 1.14
CA LEU A 107 1.16 1.18 -0.25
C LEU A 107 2.53 0.69 -0.73
N ALA A 108 2.57 -0.53 -1.26
CA ALA A 108 3.70 -1.05 -2.01
C ALA A 108 3.28 -1.38 -3.45
N ILE A 109 4.16 -1.08 -4.39
CA ILE A 109 4.05 -1.49 -5.79
C ILE A 109 5.35 -2.23 -6.11
N ASP A 110 5.25 -3.52 -6.42
CA ASP A 110 6.40 -4.34 -6.79
C ASP A 110 6.62 -4.30 -8.31
N GLU A 111 7.88 -4.47 -8.72
CA GLU A 111 8.32 -4.44 -10.12
C GLU A 111 7.85 -3.20 -10.92
N ILE A 112 7.98 -2.00 -10.35
CA ILE A 112 7.68 -0.72 -11.01
C ILE A 112 8.66 -0.34 -12.14
N GLN A 113 9.31 -1.32 -12.77
CA GLN A 113 10.19 -1.05 -13.91
C GLN A 113 9.35 -0.41 -15.02
N PRO A 114 9.77 0.70 -15.65
CA PRO A 114 9.03 1.26 -16.78
C PRO A 114 8.92 0.19 -17.87
N ALA A 115 7.71 -0.02 -18.38
CA ALA A 115 7.52 -0.72 -19.64
C ALA A 115 8.33 0.05 -20.70
N ALA A 116 9.35 -0.60 -21.26
CA ALA A 116 10.15 -0.05 -22.35
C ALA A 116 9.33 0.01 -23.64
#